data_AF-A0A5C2H7G0-F1
#
_entry.id   AF-A0A5C2H7G0-F1
#
_cell.length_a   1.000
_cell.length_b   1.000
_cell.length_c   1.000
_cell.angle_alpha   90.00
_cell.angle_beta   90.00
_cell.angle_gamma   90.00
#
_symmetry.space_group_name_H-M   'P 1'
#
loop_
_entity.id
_entity.type
_entity.pdbx_description
1 polymer ?
#
loop_
_entity_poly.entity_id
_entity_poly.type
_entity_poly.pdbx_seq_one_letter_code
_entity_poly.pdbx_strand_id
1 'polypeptide(L)'
;MKAVNLSFYKRKLTAISKQLFLEQGWPMPEGLRDPRKRDPLKFTLEDWQKAKRTGLDPKQTKALLRECWNISDSRESFEAALREKGFWLAHGDRRNFVAVSWKGETHSLSRACGVKVKELRSRLGDPHQLRSVDETKAFIGTLLTPKLKAWADEAHAKAKLASLTLQFQREQIVERHRKARAQMKDAQETRRIAEEQKRAARIPRGLRGLWGWISGKNRKIRQINEAEIGREQVRDRAERQALIQRQLAERRALQRTVVAVRSSQRATLETLFRDIAHAMSIGRVPETKERKPRTRHRDRQRGRDRDDGPEFNP
;
A
#
# COMPACT_ATOMS: atom_id res chain seq x y z
N MET A 1 35.07 36.44 -25.43
CA MET A 1 34.21 36.21 -24.25
C MET A 1 35.01 36.54 -23.00
N LYS A 2 34.60 37.53 -22.19
CA LYS A 2 35.26 37.82 -20.90
C LYS A 2 34.69 36.87 -19.83
N ALA A 3 35.55 36.06 -19.22
CA ALA A 3 35.16 35.18 -18.13
C ALA A 3 34.81 36.02 -16.89
N VAL A 4 33.60 35.85 -16.37
CA VAL A 4 33.17 36.47 -15.11
C VAL A 4 33.74 35.64 -13.96
N ASN A 5 34.60 36.24 -13.13
CA ASN A 5 35.16 35.59 -11.95
C ASN A 5 34.07 35.44 -10.89
N LEU A 6 33.61 34.21 -10.66
CA LEU A 6 32.70 33.88 -9.56
C LEU A 6 33.52 33.82 -8.27
N SER A 7 33.35 34.82 -7.41
CA SER A 7 34.08 35.00 -6.15
C SER A 7 34.07 33.75 -5.26
N PHE A 8 33.06 32.89 -5.37
CA PHE A 8 32.92 31.63 -4.66
C PHE A 8 32.51 30.47 -5.59
N TYR A 9 33.45 29.97 -6.39
CA TYR A 9 33.21 28.76 -7.17
C TYR A 9 33.13 27.52 -6.26
N LYS A 10 32.22 26.59 -6.57
CA LYS A 10 31.69 25.40 -5.84
C LYS A 10 32.54 24.69 -4.77
N ARG A 11 33.86 24.86 -4.75
CA ARG A 11 34.81 24.24 -3.80
C ARG A 11 35.38 25.21 -2.76
N LYS A 12 35.19 26.52 -2.91
CA LYS A 12 35.79 27.54 -2.03
C LYS A 12 35.29 27.42 -0.59
N LEU A 13 34.00 27.15 -0.38
CA LEU A 13 33.44 26.90 0.95
C LEU A 13 33.99 25.62 1.59
N THR A 14 34.26 24.58 0.81
CA THR A 14 34.90 23.36 1.30
C THR A 14 36.36 23.61 1.70
N ALA A 15 37.07 24.47 0.95
CA ALA A 15 38.44 24.87 1.29
C ALA A 15 38.47 25.70 2.59
N ILE A 16 37.57 26.68 2.74
CA ILE A 16 37.43 27.47 3.97
C ILE A 16 37.08 26.58 5.16
N SER A 17 36.17 25.62 4.98
CA SER A 17 35.83 24.65 6.04
C SER A 17 37.04 23.80 6.43
N LYS A 18 37.83 23.29 5.48
CA LYS A 18 39.07 22.56 5.79
C LYS A 18 40.05 23.42 6.57
N GLN A 19 40.22 24.66 6.15
CA GLN A 19 41.12 25.61 6.79
C GLN A 19 40.69 25.90 8.23
N LEU A 20 39.38 26.11 8.46
CA LEU A 20 38.81 26.27 9.79
C LEU A 20 39.07 25.07 10.71
N PHE A 21 38.93 23.83 10.20
CA PHE A 21 39.26 22.62 10.98
C PHE A 21 40.73 22.54 11.35
N LEU A 22 41.63 23.01 10.47
CA LEU A 22 43.08 23.04 10.73
C LEU A 22 43.44 24.14 11.73
N GLU A 23 42.84 25.33 11.60
CA GLU A 23 43.07 26.48 12.49
C GLU A 23 42.57 26.23 13.91
N GLN A 24 41.45 25.53 14.07
CA GLN A 24 40.84 25.24 15.38
C GLN A 24 41.32 23.92 16.01
N GLY A 25 42.22 23.18 15.34
CA GLY A 25 42.76 21.91 15.84
C GLY A 25 41.70 20.80 15.99
N TRP A 26 40.55 20.92 15.32
CA TRP A 26 39.46 19.95 15.44
C TRP A 26 39.71 18.70 14.58
N PRO A 27 39.27 17.51 15.02
CA PRO A 27 39.36 16.31 14.21
C PRO A 27 38.53 16.47 12.93
N MET A 28 39.21 16.48 11.78
CA MET A 28 38.59 16.66 10.47
C MET A 28 37.81 15.40 10.05
N PRO A 29 36.53 15.51 9.63
CA PRO A 29 35.76 14.37 9.15
C PRO A 29 36.44 13.64 7.98
N GLU A 30 36.45 12.31 7.98
CA GLU A 30 37.20 11.50 7.02
C GLU A 30 36.82 11.78 5.55
N GLY A 31 35.52 12.02 5.28
CA GLY A 31 35.04 12.38 3.94
C GLY A 31 35.38 13.80 3.48
N LEU A 32 35.82 14.68 4.40
CA LEU A 32 36.39 15.98 4.08
C LEU A 32 37.90 15.85 3.77
N ARG A 33 38.57 14.90 4.44
CA ARG A 33 40.00 14.59 4.27
C ARG A 33 40.26 13.87 2.93
N ASP A 34 39.49 12.83 2.62
CA ASP A 34 39.56 12.09 1.36
C ASP A 34 38.16 11.87 0.75
N PRO A 35 37.89 12.35 -0.48
CA PRO A 35 36.62 12.12 -1.18
C PRO A 35 36.25 10.64 -1.35
N ARG A 36 37.24 9.72 -1.32
CA ARG A 36 37.04 8.26 -1.46
C ARG A 36 36.59 7.61 -0.15
N LYS A 37 36.91 8.19 1.00
CA LYS A 37 36.47 7.75 2.35
C LYS A 37 35.11 8.32 2.75
N ARG A 38 34.34 8.82 1.78
CA ARG A 38 33.04 9.42 2.03
C ARG A 38 32.05 8.29 2.30
N ASP A 39 31.40 8.35 3.46
CA ASP A 39 30.40 7.36 3.86
C ASP A 39 29.39 7.12 2.72
N PRO A 40 29.31 5.89 2.18
CA PRO A 40 28.39 5.54 1.11
C PRO A 40 26.90 5.73 1.50
N LEU A 41 26.62 5.89 2.80
CA LEU A 41 25.29 6.07 3.41
C LEU A 41 24.85 7.54 3.53
N LYS A 42 25.65 8.53 3.10
CA LYS A 42 25.20 9.94 2.99
C LYS A 42 24.34 10.12 1.72
N PHE A 43 23.02 10.18 1.88
CA PHE A 43 22.04 10.55 0.84
C PHE A 43 21.56 11.99 1.03
N THR A 44 21.09 12.63 -0.03
CA THR A 44 20.57 14.00 0.02
C THR A 44 19.08 14.01 0.34
N LEU A 45 18.55 15.17 0.79
CA LEU A 45 17.11 15.36 1.01
C LEU A 45 16.29 15.04 -0.25
N GLU A 46 16.82 15.32 -1.43
CA GLU A 46 16.18 15.01 -2.71
C GLU A 46 16.07 13.50 -2.96
N ASP A 47 17.09 12.73 -2.58
CA ASP A 47 17.09 11.26 -2.69
C ASP A 47 16.06 10.64 -1.73
N TRP A 48 15.94 11.22 -0.52
CA TRP A 48 14.94 10.82 0.47
C TRP A 48 13.51 11.13 0.05
N GLN A 49 13.27 12.34 -0.48
CA GLN A 49 11.97 12.75 -1.00
C GLN A 49 11.54 11.90 -2.22
N LYS A 50 12.49 11.46 -3.04
CA LYS A 50 12.22 10.53 -4.15
C LYS A 50 11.82 9.15 -3.64
N ALA A 51 12.55 8.58 -2.69
CA ALA A 51 12.17 7.29 -2.11
C ALA A 51 10.85 7.28 -1.38
N LYS A 52 10.51 8.37 -0.69
CA LYS A 52 9.19 8.50 -0.05
C LYS A 52 8.05 8.44 -1.08
N ARG A 53 8.28 8.86 -2.31
CA ARG A 53 7.30 8.76 -3.41
C ARG A 53 7.24 7.36 -4.02
N THR A 54 8.31 6.57 -3.91
CA THR A 54 8.47 5.32 -4.67
C THR A 54 8.50 4.06 -3.81
N GLY A 55 8.61 4.20 -2.50
CA GLY A 55 8.56 3.11 -1.52
C GLY A 55 9.80 2.22 -1.47
N LEU A 56 10.85 2.53 -2.24
CA LEU A 56 12.14 1.85 -2.24
C LEU A 56 13.15 2.68 -1.42
N ASP A 57 13.85 2.06 -0.47
CA ASP A 57 14.91 2.74 0.30
C ASP A 57 16.07 3.12 -0.65
N PRO A 58 16.45 4.41 -0.80
CA PRO A 58 17.53 4.83 -1.69
C PRO A 58 18.84 4.11 -1.38
N LYS A 59 19.05 3.76 -0.11
CA LYS A 59 20.24 3.04 0.35
C LYS A 59 20.27 1.64 -0.25
N GLN A 60 19.15 0.92 -0.17
CA GLN A 60 19.02 -0.43 -0.73
C GLN A 60 19.17 -0.41 -2.24
N THR A 61 18.52 0.53 -2.95
CA THR A 61 18.67 0.64 -4.41
C THR A 61 20.11 0.92 -4.81
N LYS A 62 20.80 1.81 -4.10
CA LYS A 62 22.22 2.11 -4.37
C LYS A 62 23.11 0.89 -4.10
N ALA A 63 22.87 0.18 -3.01
CA ALA A 63 23.60 -1.04 -2.65
C ALA A 63 23.41 -2.12 -3.72
N LEU A 64 22.17 -2.38 -4.15
CA LEU A 64 21.84 -3.33 -5.21
C LEU A 64 22.53 -2.98 -6.53
N LEU A 65 22.46 -1.73 -6.99
CA LEU A 65 23.11 -1.31 -8.24
C LEU A 65 24.63 -1.44 -8.16
N ARG A 66 25.23 -1.16 -7.00
CA ARG A 66 26.66 -1.36 -6.76
C ARG A 66 27.03 -2.84 -6.72
N GLU A 67 26.22 -3.68 -6.08
CA GLU A 67 26.39 -5.14 -6.06
C GLU A 67 26.37 -5.70 -7.48
N CYS A 68 25.34 -5.34 -8.28
CA CYS A 68 25.25 -5.72 -9.69
C CYS A 68 26.51 -5.32 -10.47
N TRP A 69 27.06 -4.13 -10.22
CA TRP A 69 28.29 -3.66 -10.88
C TRP A 69 29.54 -4.46 -10.48
N ASN A 70 29.63 -4.84 -9.21
CA ASN A 70 30.78 -5.55 -8.67
C ASN A 70 30.84 -7.01 -9.12
N ILE A 71 29.69 -7.65 -9.34
CA ILE A 71 29.61 -9.06 -9.79
C ILE A 71 29.69 -9.22 -11.31
N SER A 72 29.60 -8.13 -12.06
CA SER A 72 29.54 -8.15 -13.52
C SER A 72 30.81 -7.62 -14.17
N ASP A 73 31.42 -8.41 -15.04
CA ASP A 73 32.66 -8.04 -15.74
C ASP A 73 32.42 -7.53 -17.17
N SER A 74 31.24 -7.80 -17.74
CA SER A 74 30.85 -7.43 -19.10
C SER A 74 29.54 -6.64 -19.14
N ARG A 75 29.19 -6.08 -20.30
CA ARG A 75 27.91 -5.40 -20.50
C ARG A 75 26.74 -6.38 -20.31
N GLU A 76 26.83 -7.57 -20.89
CA GLU A 76 25.77 -8.57 -20.90
C GLU A 76 25.50 -9.08 -19.49
N SER A 77 26.57 -9.39 -18.74
CA SER A 77 26.46 -9.81 -17.34
C SER A 77 25.89 -8.69 -16.45
N PHE A 78 26.26 -7.42 -16.70
CA PHE A 78 25.69 -6.30 -15.97
C PHE A 78 24.21 -6.09 -16.30
N GLU A 79 23.82 -6.18 -17.57
CA GLU A 79 22.42 -6.12 -17.97
C GLU A 79 21.60 -7.27 -17.37
N ALA A 80 22.14 -8.49 -17.31
CA ALA A 80 21.49 -9.63 -16.66
C ALA A 80 21.31 -9.40 -15.16
N ALA A 81 22.38 -8.99 -14.46
CA ALA A 81 22.32 -8.68 -13.03
C ALA A 81 21.32 -7.55 -12.72
N LEU A 82 21.23 -6.53 -13.58
CA LEU A 82 20.21 -5.49 -13.45
C LEU A 82 18.80 -6.05 -13.63
N ARG A 83 18.58 -6.88 -14.66
CA ARG A 83 17.26 -7.47 -14.94
C ARG A 83 16.75 -8.33 -13.79
N GLU A 84 17.62 -9.13 -13.18
CA GLU A 84 17.28 -9.94 -11.99
C GLU A 84 16.81 -9.08 -10.81
N LYS A 85 17.41 -7.91 -10.63
CA LYS A 85 17.03 -6.95 -9.58
C LYS A 85 15.90 -5.99 -10.01
N GLY A 86 15.32 -6.18 -11.20
CA GLY A 86 14.20 -5.37 -11.70
C GLY A 86 14.62 -4.00 -12.27
N PHE A 87 15.82 -3.90 -12.82
CA PHE A 87 16.36 -2.72 -13.50
C PHE A 87 16.74 -3.02 -14.94
N TRP A 88 16.68 -2.00 -15.80
CA TRP A 88 17.12 -2.06 -17.20
C TRP A 88 18.16 -0.98 -17.47
N LEU A 89 19.18 -1.33 -18.23
CA LEU A 89 20.20 -0.39 -18.68
C LEU A 89 19.63 0.50 -19.80
N ALA A 90 19.81 1.81 -19.67
CA ALA A 90 19.39 2.80 -20.65
C ALA A 90 20.41 3.95 -20.75
N HIS A 91 20.29 4.77 -21.81
CA HIS A 91 21.01 6.03 -21.88
C HIS A 91 20.13 7.19 -21.44
N GLY A 92 20.70 8.10 -20.64
CA GLY A 92 20.08 9.37 -20.29
C GLY A 92 20.37 10.48 -21.29
N ASP A 93 19.67 11.62 -21.13
CA ASP A 93 19.76 12.81 -21.99
C ASP A 93 21.17 13.37 -22.22
N ARG A 94 22.10 13.16 -21.27
CA ARG A 94 23.46 13.74 -21.31
C ARG A 94 24.55 12.69 -21.47
N ARG A 95 24.41 11.77 -22.44
CA ARG A 95 25.40 10.71 -22.77
C ARG A 95 25.85 9.90 -21.53
N ASN A 96 24.93 9.72 -20.58
CA ASN A 96 25.20 9.06 -19.30
C ASN A 96 24.47 7.72 -19.25
N PHE A 97 25.11 6.72 -18.65
CA PHE A 97 24.46 5.45 -18.33
C PHE A 97 23.52 5.63 -17.14
N VAL A 98 22.29 5.13 -17.31
CA VAL A 98 21.27 5.14 -16.27
C VAL A 98 20.62 3.76 -16.17
N ALA A 99 20.20 3.40 -14.97
CA ALA A 99 19.36 2.24 -14.73
C ALA A 99 17.91 2.70 -14.57
N VAL A 100 16.99 2.08 -15.29
CA VAL A 100 15.56 2.33 -15.20
C VAL A 100 14.92 1.18 -14.42
N SER A 101 14.27 1.48 -13.30
CA SER A 101 13.53 0.47 -12.52
C SER A 101 12.29 -0.01 -13.28
N TRP A 102 11.74 -1.17 -12.92
CA TRP A 102 10.41 -1.60 -13.34
C TRP A 102 9.30 -0.56 -13.05
N LYS A 103 9.53 0.32 -12.07
CA LYS A 103 8.68 1.49 -11.77
C LYS A 103 8.95 2.72 -12.65
N GLY A 104 9.81 2.62 -13.66
CA GLY A 104 10.16 3.75 -14.53
C GLY A 104 11.07 4.81 -13.90
N GLU A 105 11.54 4.60 -12.67
CA GLU A 105 12.50 5.48 -12.00
C GLU A 105 13.88 5.40 -12.64
N THR A 106 14.54 6.54 -12.75
CA THR A 106 15.86 6.64 -13.39
C THR A 106 16.96 6.87 -12.36
N HIS A 107 17.94 5.97 -12.32
CA HIS A 107 19.09 6.03 -11.42
C HIS A 107 20.38 6.26 -12.20
N SER A 108 21.17 7.24 -11.76
CA SER A 108 22.47 7.52 -12.35
C SER A 108 23.48 6.46 -11.92
N LEU A 109 23.95 5.63 -12.86
CA LEU A 109 24.86 4.52 -12.56
C LEU A 109 26.21 4.99 -11.99
N SER A 110 26.74 6.10 -12.50
CA SER A 110 27.98 6.70 -11.95
C SER A 110 27.86 7.09 -10.47
N ARG A 111 26.70 7.61 -10.05
CA ARG A 111 26.44 7.98 -8.65
C ARG A 111 26.12 6.76 -7.80
N ALA A 112 25.35 5.82 -8.34
CA ALA A 112 24.92 4.64 -7.61
C ALA A 112 26.10 3.71 -7.31
N CYS A 113 26.88 3.36 -8.33
CA CYS A 113 28.05 2.48 -8.20
C CYS A 113 29.26 3.23 -7.58
N GLY A 114 29.31 4.55 -7.71
CA GLY A 114 30.44 5.38 -7.26
C GLY A 114 31.63 5.32 -8.21
N VAL A 115 31.35 5.13 -9.50
CA VAL A 115 32.33 4.80 -10.55
C VAL A 115 32.40 5.95 -11.57
N LYS A 116 33.60 6.19 -12.14
CA LYS A 116 33.78 7.24 -13.15
C LYS A 116 33.09 6.86 -14.46
N VAL A 117 32.55 7.86 -15.16
CA VAL A 117 31.87 7.65 -16.46
C VAL A 117 32.79 7.00 -17.51
N LYS A 118 34.10 7.27 -17.47
CA LYS A 118 35.08 6.62 -18.35
C LYS A 118 35.15 5.10 -18.15
N GLU A 119 35.08 4.66 -16.91
CA GLU A 119 35.13 3.25 -16.53
C GLU A 119 33.81 2.54 -16.93
N LEU A 120 32.67 3.20 -16.69
CA LEU A 120 31.39 2.73 -17.22
C LEU A 120 31.42 2.58 -18.75
N ARG A 121 31.98 3.55 -19.47
CA ARG A 121 32.10 3.51 -20.94
C ARG A 121 33.03 2.39 -21.41
N SER A 122 34.09 2.11 -20.66
CA SER A 122 35.02 1.02 -20.97
C SER A 122 34.36 -0.36 -20.89
N ARG A 123 33.45 -0.56 -19.94
CA ARG A 123 32.77 -1.86 -19.76
C ARG A 123 31.46 -1.97 -20.55
N LEU A 124 30.71 -0.88 -20.66
CA LEU A 124 29.35 -0.86 -21.23
C LEU A 124 29.31 -0.38 -22.69
N GLY A 125 30.42 0.12 -23.25
CA GLY A 125 30.50 0.58 -24.63
C GLY A 125 29.95 1.99 -24.85
N ASP A 126 29.29 2.23 -25.99
CA ASP A 126 28.74 3.54 -26.32
C ASP A 126 27.29 3.69 -25.81
N PRO A 127 26.96 4.74 -25.03
CA PRO A 127 25.61 4.95 -24.53
C PRO A 127 24.54 5.04 -25.62
N HIS A 128 24.87 5.52 -26.82
CA HIS A 128 23.89 5.68 -27.90
C HIS A 128 23.40 4.35 -28.51
N GLN A 129 24.07 3.24 -28.20
CA GLN A 129 23.62 1.89 -28.58
C GLN A 129 22.59 1.31 -27.61
N LEU A 130 22.32 2.00 -26.50
CA LEU A 130 21.27 1.61 -25.56
C LEU A 130 19.95 2.26 -25.97
N ARG A 131 18.84 1.74 -25.45
CA ARG A 131 17.54 2.40 -25.53
C ARG A 131 17.56 3.70 -24.72
N SER A 132 16.81 4.68 -25.18
CA SER A 132 16.56 5.89 -24.38
C SER A 132 15.81 5.54 -23.09
N VAL A 133 15.78 6.48 -22.13
CA VAL A 133 14.99 6.29 -20.92
C VAL A 133 13.52 6.06 -21.26
N ASP A 134 12.98 6.80 -22.22
CA ASP A 134 11.56 6.72 -22.58
C ASP A 134 11.24 5.46 -23.38
N GLU A 135 12.14 5.01 -24.26
CA GLU A 135 12.01 3.70 -24.93
C GLU A 135 12.11 2.53 -23.94
N THR A 136 13.02 2.62 -22.98
CA THR A 136 13.19 1.60 -21.95
C THR A 136 11.95 1.50 -21.07
N LYS A 137 11.39 2.64 -20.68
CA LYS A 137 10.10 2.73 -19.98
C LYS A 137 8.98 2.08 -20.79
N ALA A 138 8.86 2.42 -22.07
CA ALA A 138 7.84 1.84 -22.94
C ALA A 138 7.97 0.31 -23.03
N PHE A 139 9.19 -0.19 -23.20
CA PHE A 139 9.50 -1.62 -23.22
C PHE A 139 9.19 -2.33 -21.90
N ILE A 140 9.48 -1.72 -20.76
CA ILE A 140 9.12 -2.26 -19.44
C ILE A 140 7.59 -2.37 -19.34
N GLY A 141 6.86 -1.35 -19.78
CA GLY A 141 5.40 -1.34 -19.78
C GLY A 141 4.80 -2.48 -20.60
N THR A 142 5.33 -2.76 -21.79
CA THR A 142 4.85 -3.87 -22.64
C THR A 142 5.10 -5.25 -22.03
N LEU A 143 6.22 -5.44 -21.34
CA LEU A 143 6.55 -6.69 -20.66
C LEU A 143 5.72 -6.95 -19.41
N LEU A 144 5.48 -5.91 -18.60
CA LEU A 144 4.82 -6.07 -17.29
C LEU A 144 3.31 -6.10 -17.38
N THR A 145 2.71 -5.36 -18.30
CA THR A 145 1.24 -5.21 -18.37
C THR A 145 0.50 -6.56 -18.48
N PRO A 146 0.91 -7.51 -19.34
CA PRO A 146 0.26 -8.82 -19.43
C PRO A 146 0.36 -9.63 -18.13
N LYS A 147 1.53 -9.60 -17.46
CA LYS A 147 1.74 -10.33 -16.19
C LYS A 147 0.89 -9.76 -15.07
N LEU A 148 0.86 -8.43 -14.95
CA LEU A 148 0.04 -7.75 -13.94
C LEU A 148 -1.47 -8.01 -14.16
N LYS A 149 -1.92 -8.03 -15.42
CA LYS A 149 -3.30 -8.42 -15.77
C LYS A 149 -3.60 -9.87 -15.36
N ALA A 150 -2.71 -10.82 -15.70
CA ALA A 150 -2.88 -12.22 -15.31
C ALA A 150 -2.97 -12.39 -13.78
N TRP A 151 -2.14 -11.68 -13.01
CA TRP A 151 -2.21 -11.70 -11.54
C TRP A 151 -3.50 -11.06 -11.02
N ALA A 152 -4.00 -10.00 -11.65
CA ALA A 152 -5.29 -9.41 -11.30
C ALA A 152 -6.43 -10.41 -11.55
N ASP A 153 -6.44 -11.09 -12.70
CA ASP A 153 -7.45 -12.10 -13.04
C ASP A 153 -7.41 -13.29 -12.05
N GLU A 154 -6.22 -13.76 -11.71
CA GLU A 154 -6.03 -14.82 -10.71
C GLU A 154 -6.51 -14.38 -9.31
N ALA A 155 -6.19 -13.14 -8.90
CA ALA A 155 -6.66 -12.58 -7.63
C ALA A 155 -8.20 -12.44 -7.61
N HIS A 156 -8.82 -12.04 -8.72
CA HIS A 156 -10.27 -12.03 -8.89
C HIS A 156 -10.87 -13.43 -8.77
N ALA A 157 -10.28 -14.44 -9.42
CA ALA A 157 -10.75 -15.82 -9.34
C ALA A 157 -10.67 -16.37 -7.91
N LYS A 158 -9.55 -16.14 -7.21
CA LYS A 158 -9.37 -16.49 -5.79
C LYS A 158 -10.39 -15.77 -4.91
N ALA A 159 -10.64 -14.48 -5.15
CA ALA A 159 -11.64 -13.71 -4.41
C ALA A 159 -13.06 -14.26 -4.61
N LYS A 160 -13.40 -14.66 -5.84
CA LYS A 160 -14.68 -15.31 -6.16
C LYS A 160 -14.83 -16.63 -5.41
N LEU A 161 -13.83 -17.52 -5.45
CA LEU A 161 -13.87 -18.78 -4.69
C LEU A 161 -14.06 -18.55 -3.19
N ALA A 162 -13.30 -17.63 -2.59
CA ALA A 162 -13.45 -17.27 -1.19
C ALA A 162 -14.83 -16.67 -0.86
N SER A 163 -15.45 -15.95 -1.80
CA SER A 163 -16.81 -15.43 -1.60
C SER A 163 -17.85 -16.56 -1.57
N LEU A 164 -17.69 -17.58 -2.43
CA LEU A 164 -18.56 -18.75 -2.48
C LEU A 164 -18.43 -19.59 -1.21
N THR A 165 -17.21 -19.78 -0.69
CA THR A 165 -17.02 -20.52 0.58
C THR A 165 -17.67 -19.80 1.76
N LEU A 166 -17.58 -18.46 1.83
CA LEU A 166 -18.26 -17.67 2.85
C LEU A 166 -19.78 -17.70 2.71
N GLN A 167 -20.30 -17.73 1.47
CA GLN A 167 -21.73 -17.91 1.21
C GLN A 167 -22.23 -19.27 1.69
N PHE A 168 -21.50 -20.34 1.37
CA PHE A 168 -21.83 -21.69 1.82
C PHE A 168 -21.81 -21.80 3.36
N GLN A 169 -20.80 -21.23 4.02
CA GLN A 169 -20.76 -21.17 5.50
C GLN A 169 -21.96 -20.42 6.07
N ARG A 170 -22.37 -19.30 5.46
CA ARG A 170 -23.56 -18.56 5.86
C ARG A 170 -24.81 -19.43 5.75
N GLU A 171 -24.98 -20.14 4.65
CA GLU A 171 -26.13 -21.03 4.43
C GLU A 171 -26.19 -22.15 5.48
N GLN A 172 -25.05 -22.79 5.78
CA GLN A 172 -24.97 -23.80 6.83
C GLN A 172 -25.38 -23.26 8.21
N ILE A 173 -24.93 -22.06 8.56
CA ILE A 173 -25.33 -21.40 9.82
C ILE A 173 -26.84 -21.13 9.82
N VAL A 174 -27.39 -20.61 8.72
CA VAL A 174 -28.83 -20.34 8.60
C VAL A 174 -29.65 -21.60 8.79
N GLU A 175 -29.29 -22.70 8.14
CA GLU A 175 -29.99 -23.98 8.27
C GLU A 175 -29.90 -24.55 9.68
N ARG A 176 -28.71 -24.54 10.29
CA ARG A 176 -28.54 -24.93 11.70
C ARG A 176 -29.39 -24.10 12.64
N HIS A 177 -29.45 -22.78 12.43
CA HIS A 177 -30.24 -21.87 13.25
C HIS A 177 -31.74 -22.10 13.09
N ARG A 178 -32.21 -22.38 11.86
CA ARG A 178 -33.60 -22.75 11.59
C ARG A 178 -33.97 -24.03 12.32
N LYS A 179 -33.17 -25.08 12.16
CA LYS A 179 -33.38 -26.37 12.83
C LYS A 179 -33.40 -26.24 14.35
N ALA A 180 -32.44 -25.51 14.93
CA ALA A 180 -32.39 -25.30 16.37
C ALA A 180 -33.63 -24.55 16.90
N ARG A 181 -34.14 -23.55 16.17
CA ARG A 181 -35.36 -22.83 16.55
C ARG A 181 -36.61 -23.70 16.45
N ALA A 182 -36.71 -24.53 15.41
CA ALA A 182 -37.81 -25.49 15.26
C ALA A 182 -37.82 -26.51 16.40
N GLN A 183 -36.69 -27.19 16.63
CA GLN A 183 -36.54 -28.16 17.71
C GLN A 183 -36.86 -27.57 19.09
N MET A 184 -36.41 -26.34 19.34
CA MET A 184 -36.71 -25.65 20.59
C MET A 184 -38.22 -25.37 20.74
N LYS A 185 -38.87 -24.93 19.66
CA LYS A 185 -40.31 -24.68 19.66
C LYS A 185 -41.07 -25.97 19.95
N ASP A 186 -40.76 -27.05 19.25
CA ASP A 186 -41.41 -28.36 19.41
C ASP A 186 -41.20 -28.92 20.84
N ALA A 187 -39.99 -28.78 21.38
CA ALA A 187 -39.67 -29.19 22.75
C ALA A 187 -40.43 -28.36 23.81
N GLN A 188 -40.63 -27.06 23.57
CA GLN A 188 -41.43 -26.21 24.45
C GLN A 188 -42.93 -26.54 24.35
N GLU A 189 -43.45 -26.81 23.16
CA GLU A 189 -44.86 -27.17 22.96
C GLU A 189 -45.20 -28.51 23.61
N THR A 190 -44.41 -29.55 23.36
CA THR A 190 -44.58 -30.86 23.99
C THR A 190 -44.52 -30.79 25.52
N ARG A 191 -43.56 -30.01 26.05
CA ARG A 191 -43.44 -29.76 27.50
C ARG A 191 -44.65 -29.02 28.04
N ARG A 192 -45.12 -27.96 27.37
CA ARG A 192 -46.31 -27.19 27.78
C ARG A 192 -47.55 -28.05 27.86
N ILE A 193 -47.80 -28.91 26.86
CA ILE A 193 -48.94 -29.83 26.87
C ILE A 193 -48.86 -30.76 28.08
N ALA A 194 -47.68 -31.33 28.37
CA ALA A 194 -47.50 -32.20 29.53
C ALA A 194 -47.66 -31.45 30.88
N GLU A 195 -47.13 -30.23 30.99
CA GLU A 195 -47.25 -29.36 32.16
C GLU A 195 -48.73 -28.94 32.37
N GLU A 196 -49.47 -28.63 31.31
CA GLU A 196 -50.90 -28.32 31.33
C GLU A 196 -51.75 -29.51 31.76
N GLN A 197 -51.48 -30.71 31.24
CA GLN A 197 -52.16 -31.93 31.67
C GLN A 197 -51.95 -32.20 33.17
N LYS A 198 -50.72 -32.02 33.67
CA LYS A 198 -50.41 -32.13 35.11
C LYS A 198 -51.16 -31.11 35.95
N ARG A 199 -51.24 -29.85 35.51
CA ARG A 199 -52.03 -28.80 36.19
C ARG A 199 -53.51 -29.10 36.17
N ALA A 200 -54.05 -29.52 35.03
CA ALA A 200 -55.47 -29.86 34.86
C ALA A 200 -55.87 -31.07 35.73
N ALA A 201 -54.97 -32.03 35.95
CA ALA A 201 -55.19 -33.17 36.82
C ALA A 201 -55.28 -32.78 38.32
N ARG A 202 -54.62 -31.69 38.74
CA ARG A 202 -54.70 -31.19 40.13
C ARG A 202 -56.01 -30.46 40.44
N ILE A 203 -56.75 -30.04 39.42
CA ILE A 203 -58.02 -29.32 39.60
C ILE A 203 -59.12 -30.35 39.87
N PRO A 204 -59.78 -30.32 41.05
CA PRO A 204 -60.86 -31.26 41.36
C PRO A 204 -62.05 -31.02 40.43
N ARG A 205 -62.58 -32.11 39.83
CA ARG A 205 -63.73 -32.09 38.91
C ARG A 205 -65.03 -32.47 39.62
N GLY A 206 -66.17 -32.10 39.04
CA GLY A 206 -67.51 -32.45 39.54
C GLY A 206 -67.85 -31.87 40.92
N LEU A 207 -68.63 -32.61 41.72
CA LEU A 207 -69.12 -32.18 43.03
C LEU A 207 -67.98 -31.84 44.04
N ARG A 208 -66.82 -32.49 43.92
CA ARG A 208 -65.60 -32.16 44.70
C ARG A 208 -65.06 -30.76 44.38
N GLY A 209 -65.23 -30.29 43.15
CA GLY A 209 -64.85 -28.94 42.74
C GLY A 209 -65.71 -27.86 43.41
N LEU A 210 -67.01 -28.11 43.56
CA LEU A 210 -67.95 -27.22 44.25
C LEU A 210 -67.63 -27.12 45.76
N TRP A 211 -67.30 -28.24 46.41
CA TRP A 211 -66.82 -28.24 47.80
C TRP A 211 -65.48 -27.49 47.98
N GLY A 212 -64.61 -27.55 46.97
CA GLY A 212 -63.35 -26.81 46.93
C GLY A 212 -63.51 -25.28 46.85
N TRP A 213 -64.66 -24.79 46.36
CA TRP A 213 -64.99 -23.37 46.29
C TRP A 213 -65.40 -22.84 47.66
N ILE A 214 -66.24 -23.59 48.39
CA ILE A 214 -66.67 -23.25 49.75
C ILE A 214 -65.50 -23.35 50.74
N SER A 215 -64.64 -24.37 50.62
CA SER A 215 -63.48 -24.57 51.50
C SER A 215 -62.23 -23.72 51.18
N GLY A 216 -62.26 -22.93 50.10
CA GLY A 216 -61.13 -22.09 49.67
C GLY A 216 -59.91 -22.84 49.11
N LYS A 217 -59.90 -24.18 49.10
CA LYS A 217 -58.81 -25.00 48.56
C LYS A 217 -58.56 -24.74 47.07
N ASN A 218 -59.60 -24.46 46.29
CA ASN A 218 -59.47 -24.12 44.87
C ASN A 218 -58.68 -22.83 44.63
N ARG A 219 -58.78 -21.85 45.53
CA ARG A 219 -58.02 -20.59 45.43
C ARG A 219 -56.53 -20.83 45.58
N LYS A 220 -56.13 -21.70 46.51
CA LYS A 220 -54.72 -22.10 46.70
C LYS A 220 -54.17 -22.85 45.49
N ILE A 221 -54.94 -23.78 44.92
CA ILE A 221 -54.54 -24.53 43.71
C ILE A 221 -54.34 -23.59 42.52
N ARG A 222 -55.22 -22.60 42.33
CA ARG A 222 -55.07 -21.56 41.29
C ARG A 222 -53.81 -20.75 41.47
N GLN A 223 -53.52 -20.27 42.68
CA GLN A 223 -52.31 -19.49 42.96
C GLN A 223 -51.03 -20.29 42.68
N ILE A 224 -51.00 -21.59 43.02
CA ILE A 224 -49.87 -22.47 42.71
C ILE A 224 -49.72 -22.62 41.19
N ASN A 225 -50.81 -22.90 40.48
CA ASN A 225 -50.77 -23.04 39.02
C ASN A 225 -50.34 -21.73 38.34
N GLU A 226 -50.81 -20.57 38.80
CA GLU A 226 -50.41 -19.25 38.30
C GLU A 226 -48.92 -18.99 38.53
N ALA A 227 -48.41 -19.31 39.72
CA ALA A 227 -46.99 -19.18 40.03
C ALA A 227 -46.12 -20.12 39.18
N GLU A 228 -46.57 -21.36 38.94
CA GLU A 228 -45.90 -22.32 38.05
C GLU A 228 -45.87 -21.81 36.60
N ILE A 229 -47.00 -21.32 36.08
CA ILE A 229 -47.07 -20.72 34.72
C ILE A 229 -46.08 -19.55 34.60
N GLY A 230 -46.01 -18.68 35.61
CA GLY A 230 -45.07 -17.56 35.62
C GLY A 230 -43.61 -18.03 35.54
N ARG A 231 -43.24 -19.03 36.34
CA ARG A 231 -41.88 -19.62 36.33
C ARG A 231 -41.54 -20.29 35.00
N GLU A 232 -42.48 -21.04 34.43
CA GLU A 232 -42.32 -21.69 33.12
C GLU A 232 -42.12 -20.67 32.00
N GLN A 233 -42.90 -19.58 31.99
CA GLN A 233 -42.73 -18.51 31.01
C GLN A 233 -41.38 -17.82 31.11
N VAL A 234 -40.91 -17.54 32.34
CA VAL A 234 -39.59 -16.94 32.56
C VAL A 234 -38.48 -17.88 32.07
N ARG A 235 -38.58 -19.18 32.39
CA ARG A 235 -37.65 -20.22 31.90
C ARG A 235 -37.62 -20.26 30.37
N ASP A 236 -38.77 -20.40 29.72
CA ASP A 236 -38.87 -20.51 28.25
C ASP A 236 -38.32 -19.25 27.55
N ARG A 237 -38.56 -18.06 28.13
CA ARG A 237 -37.98 -16.79 27.66
C ARG A 237 -36.46 -16.78 27.81
N ALA A 238 -35.94 -17.22 28.96
CA ALA A 238 -34.51 -17.28 29.22
C ALA A 238 -33.81 -18.27 28.26
N GLU A 239 -34.38 -19.46 28.04
CA GLU A 239 -33.89 -20.41 27.04
C GLU A 239 -33.84 -19.76 25.65
N ARG A 240 -34.91 -19.06 25.24
CA ARG A 240 -34.98 -18.41 23.91
C ARG A 240 -33.91 -17.33 23.78
N GLN A 241 -33.75 -16.53 24.82
CA GLN A 241 -32.74 -15.48 24.85
C GLN A 241 -31.32 -16.06 24.75
N ALA A 242 -31.05 -17.17 25.45
CA ALA A 242 -29.77 -17.86 25.37
C ALA A 242 -29.49 -18.38 23.94
N LEU A 243 -30.51 -18.94 23.27
CA LEU A 243 -30.39 -19.36 21.86
C LEU A 243 -30.07 -18.16 20.96
N ILE A 244 -30.80 -17.05 21.09
CA ILE A 244 -30.55 -15.82 20.32
C ILE A 244 -29.13 -15.32 20.54
N GLN A 245 -28.64 -15.27 21.78
CA GLN A 245 -27.29 -14.81 22.10
C GLN A 245 -26.21 -15.68 21.43
N ARG A 246 -26.36 -17.01 21.47
CA ARG A 246 -25.46 -17.95 20.77
C ARG A 246 -25.46 -17.69 19.26
N GLN A 247 -26.65 -17.57 18.65
CA GLN A 247 -26.79 -17.31 17.21
C GLN A 247 -26.19 -15.96 16.79
N LEU A 248 -26.36 -14.91 17.61
CA LEU A 248 -25.76 -13.61 17.37
C LEU A 248 -24.23 -13.66 17.47
N ALA A 249 -23.67 -14.42 18.42
CA ALA A 249 -22.23 -14.60 18.55
C ALA A 249 -21.64 -15.31 17.31
N GLU A 250 -22.26 -16.40 16.85
CA GLU A 250 -21.86 -17.11 15.63
C GLU A 250 -21.90 -16.18 14.40
N ARG A 251 -22.99 -15.42 14.24
CA ARG A 251 -23.12 -14.44 13.14
C ARG A 251 -22.04 -13.36 13.21
N ARG A 252 -21.73 -12.84 14.40
CA ARG A 252 -20.68 -11.81 14.58
C ARG A 252 -19.30 -12.37 14.23
N ALA A 253 -19.02 -13.62 14.59
CA ALA A 253 -17.76 -14.28 14.23
C ALA A 253 -17.62 -14.40 12.70
N LEU A 254 -18.64 -14.89 12.00
CA LEU A 254 -18.64 -14.96 10.52
C LEU A 254 -18.55 -13.56 9.89
N GLN A 255 -19.23 -12.56 10.45
CA GLN A 255 -19.15 -11.20 9.91
C GLN A 255 -17.72 -10.64 9.99
N ARG A 256 -16.98 -10.91 11.07
CA ARG A 256 -15.58 -10.49 11.20
C ARG A 256 -14.70 -11.14 10.13
N THR A 257 -14.87 -12.43 9.86
CA THR A 257 -14.10 -13.11 8.82
C THR A 257 -14.45 -12.58 7.43
N VAL A 258 -15.73 -12.35 7.14
CA VAL A 258 -16.20 -11.74 5.87
C VAL A 258 -15.56 -10.37 5.66
N VAL A 259 -15.57 -9.51 6.67
CA VAL A 259 -14.99 -8.16 6.58
C VAL A 259 -13.48 -8.24 6.34
N ALA A 260 -12.76 -9.07 7.11
CA ALA A 260 -11.30 -9.22 6.98
C ALA A 260 -10.87 -9.77 5.61
N VAL A 261 -11.58 -10.78 5.10
CA VAL A 261 -11.30 -11.36 3.77
C VAL A 261 -11.56 -10.34 2.68
N ARG A 262 -12.69 -9.62 2.73
CA ARG A 262 -13.02 -8.59 1.74
C ARG A 262 -12.06 -7.42 1.77
N SER A 263 -11.64 -6.95 2.95
CA SER A 263 -10.68 -5.85 3.04
C SER A 263 -9.32 -6.24 2.47
N SER A 264 -8.84 -7.46 2.74
CA SER A 264 -7.59 -7.98 2.20
C SER A 264 -7.64 -8.13 0.67
N GLN A 265 -8.74 -8.69 0.14
CA GLN A 265 -8.95 -8.81 -1.30
C GLN A 265 -8.99 -7.43 -1.97
N ARG A 266 -9.74 -6.49 -1.41
CA ARG A 266 -9.84 -5.12 -1.94
C ARG A 266 -8.48 -4.44 -1.98
N ALA A 267 -7.70 -4.52 -0.90
CA ALA A 267 -6.36 -3.92 -0.85
C ALA A 267 -5.41 -4.54 -1.89
N THR A 268 -5.48 -5.86 -2.08
CA THR A 268 -4.70 -6.57 -3.11
C THR A 268 -5.07 -6.08 -4.51
N LEU A 269 -6.37 -6.01 -4.82
CA LEU A 269 -6.85 -5.57 -6.13
C LEU A 269 -6.53 -4.09 -6.40
N GLU A 270 -6.71 -3.21 -5.41
CA GLU A 270 -6.36 -1.79 -5.53
C GLU A 270 -4.86 -1.60 -5.81
N THR A 271 -4.00 -2.44 -5.20
CA THR A 271 -2.56 -2.43 -5.46
C THR A 271 -2.25 -2.88 -6.89
N LEU A 272 -2.82 -4.02 -7.33
CA LEU A 272 -2.62 -4.52 -8.69
C LEU A 272 -3.13 -3.54 -9.76
N PHE A 273 -4.30 -2.94 -9.57
CA PHE A 273 -4.81 -1.93 -10.51
C PHE A 273 -3.95 -0.67 -10.55
N ARG A 274 -3.39 -0.25 -9.41
CA ARG A 274 -2.43 0.86 -9.36
C ARG A 274 -1.15 0.51 -10.14
N ASP A 275 -0.65 -0.71 -9.97
CA ASP A 275 0.55 -1.19 -10.67
C ASP A 275 0.30 -1.31 -12.18
N ILE A 276 -0.87 -1.79 -12.60
CA ILE A 276 -1.29 -1.83 -14.01
C ILE A 276 -1.37 -0.41 -14.58
N ALA A 277 -2.07 0.50 -13.91
CA ALA A 277 -2.22 1.88 -14.37
C ALA A 277 -0.85 2.57 -14.51
N HIS A 278 0.04 2.32 -13.55
CA HIS A 278 1.41 2.82 -13.57
C HIS A 278 2.21 2.23 -14.74
N ALA A 279 2.20 0.91 -14.93
CA ALA A 279 2.86 0.25 -16.05
C ALA A 279 2.36 0.75 -17.42
N MET A 280 1.05 0.98 -17.55
CA MET A 280 0.45 1.56 -18.76
C MET A 280 0.85 3.03 -18.95
N SER A 281 0.97 3.81 -17.89
CA SER A 281 1.41 5.21 -17.97
C SER A 281 2.87 5.35 -18.42
N ILE A 282 3.72 4.43 -17.96
CA ILE A 282 5.14 4.35 -18.32
C ILE A 282 5.31 3.81 -19.75
N GLY A 283 4.39 2.92 -20.16
CA GLY A 283 4.28 2.38 -21.51
C GLY A 283 4.07 3.43 -22.62
N ARG A 284 3.58 4.62 -22.27
CA ARG A 284 3.34 5.71 -23.23
C ARG A 284 4.63 6.49 -23.47
N VAL A 285 5.17 6.39 -24.68
CA VAL A 285 6.16 7.36 -25.17
C VAL A 285 5.45 8.70 -25.28
N PRO A 286 5.85 9.76 -24.54
CA PRO A 286 5.28 11.08 -24.75
C PRO A 286 5.57 11.49 -26.20
N GLU A 287 4.55 11.89 -26.95
CA GLU A 287 4.75 12.54 -28.25
C GLU A 287 5.80 13.63 -28.07
N THR A 288 6.86 13.54 -28.88
CA THR A 288 7.99 14.45 -28.86
C THR A 288 7.44 15.87 -28.94
N LYS A 289 7.36 16.58 -27.81
CA LYS A 289 7.15 18.03 -27.84
C LYS A 289 8.38 18.57 -28.56
N GLU A 290 8.21 18.92 -29.83
CA GLU A 290 9.21 19.65 -30.61
C GLU A 290 9.77 20.74 -29.71
N ARG A 291 11.05 20.60 -29.36
CA ARG A 291 11.75 21.62 -28.58
C ARG A 291 11.79 22.85 -29.46
N LYS A 292 10.86 23.79 -29.25
CA LYS A 292 10.90 25.12 -29.88
C LYS A 292 12.32 25.65 -29.75
N PRO A 293 13.01 25.99 -30.86
CA PRO A 293 14.33 26.58 -30.78
C PRO A 293 14.19 27.87 -29.96
N ARG A 294 14.94 27.98 -28.86
CA ARG A 294 15.05 29.23 -28.10
C ARG A 294 15.82 30.22 -28.97
N THR A 295 15.13 30.90 -29.87
CA THR A 295 15.63 32.08 -30.58
C THR A 295 15.89 33.17 -29.55
N ARG A 296 17.16 33.31 -29.16
CA ARG A 296 17.64 34.52 -28.49
C ARG A 296 17.82 35.59 -29.55
N HIS A 297 16.74 36.30 -29.90
CA HIS A 297 16.88 37.61 -30.53
C HIS A 297 17.49 38.57 -29.51
N ARG A 298 18.66 39.08 -29.85
CA ARG A 298 19.39 40.09 -29.09
C ARG A 298 19.12 41.40 -29.81
N ASP A 299 18.11 42.13 -29.39
CA ASP A 299 17.88 43.49 -29.90
C ASP A 299 19.02 44.38 -29.41
N ARG A 300 19.87 44.74 -30.37
CA ARG A 300 20.71 45.93 -30.34
C ARG A 300 19.88 47.04 -30.97
N GLN A 301 19.46 48.02 -30.18
CA GLN A 301 19.34 49.44 -30.58
C GLN A 301 18.65 50.25 -29.47
N ARG A 302 19.45 50.97 -28.68
CA ARG A 302 19.16 52.29 -28.12
C ARG A 302 20.52 52.99 -28.16
N GLY A 303 20.77 53.89 -29.11
CA GLY A 303 20.15 55.20 -29.16
C GLY A 303 21.16 56.15 -28.52
N ARG A 304 22.13 56.59 -29.32
CA ARG A 304 23.05 57.68 -28.99
C ARG A 304 22.25 58.95 -29.26
N ASP A 305 21.86 59.67 -28.22
CA ASP A 305 21.62 61.10 -28.32
C ASP A 305 22.64 61.77 -27.41
N ARG A 306 23.59 62.45 -28.07
CA ARG A 306 24.43 63.48 -27.46
C ARG A 306 23.60 64.75 -27.58
N ASP A 307 23.30 65.37 -26.45
CA ASP A 307 22.81 66.74 -26.45
C ASP A 307 23.84 67.61 -25.73
N ASP A 308 24.20 68.68 -26.42
CA ASP A 308 25.19 69.68 -26.09
C ASP A 308 24.61 70.71 -25.11
N GLY A 309 25.46 71.28 -24.25
CA GLY A 309 25.21 72.62 -23.69
C GLY A 309 25.31 72.75 -22.18
N PRO A 310 26.20 73.63 -21.66
CA PRO A 310 26.33 73.93 -20.23
C PRO A 310 25.37 75.06 -19.84
N GLU A 311 24.98 75.14 -18.57
CA GLU A 311 24.94 76.38 -17.77
C GLU A 311 24.29 76.14 -16.40
N PHE A 312 25.03 76.51 -15.35
CA PHE A 312 24.55 76.65 -13.99
C PHE A 312 24.94 78.06 -13.52
N ASN A 313 23.94 78.91 -13.29
CA ASN A 313 23.86 79.86 -12.16
C ASN A 313 22.55 80.66 -12.23
N PRO A 314 22.03 81.20 -11.11
CA PRO A 314 22.43 81.03 -9.70
C PRO A 314 21.46 80.18 -8.87
#